data_AF-A0A6M1XME3-F1
#
_entry.id   AF-A0A6M1XME3-F1
#
_cell.length_a   1.000
_cell.length_b   1.000
_cell.length_c   1.000
_cell.angle_alpha   90.00
_cell.angle_beta   90.00
_cell.angle_gamma   90.00
#
_symmetry.space_group_name_H-M   'P 1'
#
loop_
_entity.id
_entity.type
_entity.pdbx_description
1 polymer ?
#
loop_
_entity_poly.entity_id
_entity_poly.type
_entity_poly.pdbx_seq_one_letter_code
_entity_poly.pdbx_strand_id
1 'polypeptide(L)'
;MTTPYKYQMLPMEKVFRDPVHNYIHVQHKVILDLINSKEVQRLRRIKQLGTSSFTFHGAEHSRFTHSLGVYEISRRICDIFSRNFSKEKIGNGGWD
;
A
#
# COMPACT_ATOMS: atom_id res chain seq x y z
N MET A 1 -21.27 14.63 -13.82
CA MET A 1 -20.94 13.21 -14.07
C MET A 1 -20.00 12.74 -12.97
N THR A 2 -20.26 11.61 -12.30
CA THR A 2 -19.37 11.05 -11.28
C THR A 2 -18.16 10.38 -11.93
N THR A 3 -16.95 10.67 -11.44
CA THR A 3 -15.70 10.04 -11.89
C THR A 3 -15.79 8.51 -11.79
N PRO A 4 -15.34 7.73 -12.80
CA PRO A 4 -15.32 6.26 -12.72
C PRO A 4 -14.52 5.77 -11.51
N TYR A 5 -14.97 4.68 -10.87
CA TYR A 5 -14.41 4.18 -9.60
C TYR A 5 -12.88 3.98 -9.61
N LYS A 6 -12.33 3.48 -10.73
CA LYS A 6 -10.88 3.30 -10.91
C LYS A 6 -10.06 4.59 -10.81
N TYR A 7 -10.68 5.76 -11.03
CA TYR A 7 -10.05 7.07 -10.99
C TYR A 7 -10.51 7.91 -9.79
N GLN A 8 -11.28 7.34 -8.86
CA GLN A 8 -11.74 8.08 -7.69
C GLN A 8 -10.61 8.25 -6.68
N MET A 9 -10.30 9.51 -6.39
CA MET A 9 -9.36 9.91 -5.34
C MET A 9 -10.10 10.23 -4.05
N LEU A 10 -9.41 10.10 -2.92
CA LEU A 10 -9.92 10.50 -1.62
C LEU A 10 -9.92 12.04 -1.53
N PRO A 11 -10.91 12.65 -0.83
CA PRO A 11 -10.92 14.10 -0.59
C PRO A 11 -9.70 14.60 0.18
N MET A 12 -9.13 13.74 1.03
CA MET A 12 -7.92 13.97 1.79
C MET A 12 -7.13 12.67 1.82
N GLU A 13 -5.80 12.78 1.70
CA GLU A 13 -4.92 11.63 1.79
C GLU A 13 -5.09 10.92 3.14
N LYS A 14 -5.31 9.61 3.09
CA LYS A 14 -5.37 8.78 4.28
C LYS A 14 -3.98 8.26 4.59
N VAL A 15 -3.44 8.68 5.73
CA VAL A 15 -2.13 8.25 6.20
C VAL A 15 -2.28 7.23 7.32
N PHE A 16 -1.55 6.12 7.23
CA PHE A 16 -1.38 5.15 8.31
C PHE A 16 0.03 5.28 8.89
N ARG A 17 0.14 5.32 10.22
CA ARG A 17 1.44 5.28 10.90
C ARG A 17 2.00 3.87 10.82
N ASP A 18 3.25 3.75 10.38
CA ASP A 18 3.94 2.47 10.26
C ASP A 18 5.37 2.58 10.81
N PRO A 19 5.82 1.65 11.66
CA PRO A 19 7.15 1.73 12.28
C PRO A 19 8.31 1.46 11.32
N VAL A 20 8.07 0.86 10.15
CA VAL A 20 9.12 0.50 9.18
C VAL A 20 9.26 1.59 8.11
N HIS A 21 8.14 2.07 7.58
CA HIS A 21 8.09 3.02 6.47
C HIS A 21 7.73 4.45 6.90
N ASN A 22 7.59 4.69 8.22
CA ASN A 22 7.05 5.88 8.89
C ASN A 22 5.57 6.14 8.61
N TYR A 23 5.22 6.20 7.33
CA TYR A 23 3.88 6.51 6.85
C TYR A 23 3.56 5.71 5.59
N ILE A 24 2.33 5.22 5.55
CA ILE A 24 1.73 4.57 4.39
C ILE A 24 0.65 5.50 3.85
N HIS A 25 0.78 5.89 2.58
CA HIS A 25 -0.01 6.94 1.97
C HIS A 25 -1.06 6.35 1.04
N VAL A 26 -2.33 6.60 1.31
CA VAL A 26 -3.45 6.12 0.49
C VAL A 26 -4.21 7.31 -0.07
N GLN A 27 -4.27 7.38 -1.39
CA GLN A 27 -4.92 8.47 -2.12
C GLN A 27 -6.11 7.99 -2.96
N HIS A 28 -6.12 6.72 -3.37
CA HIS A 28 -7.16 6.16 -4.22
C HIS A 28 -8.28 5.53 -3.39
N LYS A 29 -9.54 5.80 -3.74
CA LYS A 29 -10.70 5.25 -3.04
C LYS A 29 -10.74 3.72 -3.12
N VAL A 30 -10.42 3.14 -4.29
CA VAL A 30 -10.38 1.68 -4.47
C VAL A 30 -9.42 1.00 -3.50
N ILE A 31 -8.27 1.61 -3.23
CA ILE A 31 -7.28 1.05 -2.31
C ILE A 31 -7.80 1.13 -0.86
N LEU A 32 -8.39 2.26 -0.47
CA LEU A 32 -8.96 2.38 0.87
C LEU A 32 -10.10 1.39 1.12
N ASP A 33 -10.98 1.20 0.13
CA ASP A 33 -12.08 0.25 0.21
C ASP A 33 -11.56 -1.20 0.28
N LEU A 34 -10.51 -1.55 -0.49
CA LEU A 34 -9.83 -2.85 -0.38
C LEU A 34 -9.20 -3.06 1.00
N ILE A 35 -8.51 -2.06 1.55
CA ILE A 35 -7.95 -2.13 2.91
C ILE A 35 -9.06 -2.40 3.93
N ASN A 36 -10.23 -1.77 3.77
CA ASN A 36 -11.37 -1.91 4.66
C ASN A 36 -12.22 -3.17 4.42
N SER A 37 -11.97 -3.92 3.34
CA SER A 37 -12.66 -5.18 3.05
C SER A 37 -12.47 -6.23 4.15
N LYS A 38 -13.45 -7.14 4.30
CA LYS A 38 -13.41 -8.18 5.34
C LYS A 38 -12.23 -9.13 5.14
N GLU A 39 -11.89 -9.39 3.88
CA GLU A 39 -10.84 -10.29 3.42
C GLU A 39 -9.46 -9.77 3.85
N VAL A 40 -9.21 -8.47 3.66
CA VAL A 40 -7.95 -7.82 4.08
C VAL A 40 -7.94 -7.63 5.60
N GLN A 41 -9.05 -7.19 6.22
CA GLN A 41 -9.13 -7.02 7.68
C GLN A 41 -8.91 -8.33 8.45
N ARG A 42 -9.22 -9.50 7.86
CA ARG A 42 -8.89 -10.81 8.45
C ARG A 42 -7.39 -10.98 8.70
N LEU A 43 -6.53 -10.40 7.86
CA LEU A 43 -5.08 -10.53 7.97
C LEU A 43 -4.52 -9.97 9.28
N ARG A 44 -5.27 -9.14 10.01
CA ARG A 44 -4.91 -8.66 11.35
C ARG A 44 -4.79 -9.80 12.37
N ARG A 45 -5.51 -10.90 12.16
CA ARG A 45 -5.55 -12.06 13.06
C ARG A 45 -4.58 -13.17 12.66
N ILE A 46 -3.70 -12.93 11.68
CA ILE A 46 -2.73 -13.90 11.20
C ILE A 46 -1.33 -13.33 11.41
N LYS A 47 -0.53 -13.96 12.28
CA LYS A 47 0.87 -13.57 12.50
C LYS A 47 1.68 -13.72 11.21
N GLN A 48 2.58 -12.78 10.95
CA GLN A 48 3.46 -12.84 9.78
C GLN A 48 4.41 -14.05 9.85
N LEU A 49 5.04 -14.27 11.01
CA LEU A 49 6.08 -15.28 11.21
C LEU A 49 5.63 -16.51 12.02
N GLY A 50 4.33 -16.65 12.30
CA GLY A 50 3.79 -17.83 12.97
C GLY A 50 4.46 -18.13 14.32
N THR A 51 5.15 -19.26 14.42
CA THR A 51 5.79 -19.73 15.65
C THR A 51 7.06 -18.96 16.04
N SER A 52 7.65 -18.17 15.14
CA SER A 52 8.85 -17.39 15.48
C SER A 52 8.63 -16.42 16.63
N SER A 53 7.37 -16.02 16.90
CA SER A 53 7.05 -15.18 18.06
C SER A 53 7.36 -15.83 19.41
N PHE A 54 7.46 -17.16 19.48
CA PHE A 54 7.81 -17.89 20.70
C PHE A 54 9.31 -17.78 21.04
N THR A 55 10.16 -17.59 20.03
CA THR A 55 11.61 -17.35 20.21
C THR A 55 11.92 -15.86 20.25
N PHE A 56 11.30 -15.10 19.34
CA PHE A 56 11.48 -13.66 19.20
C PHE A 56 10.18 -12.95 19.61
N HIS A 57 10.09 -12.55 20.88
CA HIS A 57 8.87 -11.95 21.45
C HIS A 57 8.41 -10.64 20.77
N GLY A 58 9.25 -10.00 19.95
CA GLY A 58 8.87 -8.84 19.11
C GLY A 58 8.24 -9.22 17.77
N ALA A 59 8.28 -10.49 17.35
CA ALA A 59 7.76 -10.98 16.07
C ALA A 59 6.23 -11.18 16.08
N GLU A 60 5.50 -10.23 16.65
CA GLU A 60 4.05 -10.24 16.84
C GLU A 60 3.28 -9.51 15.71
N HIS A 61 3.99 -8.98 14.73
CA HIS A 61 3.38 -8.26 13.61
C HIS A 61 2.50 -9.19 12.75
N SER A 62 1.41 -8.62 12.25
CA SER A 62 0.41 -9.34 11.46
C SER A 62 0.70 -9.30 9.97
N ARG A 63 0.08 -10.20 9.20
CA ARG A 63 0.10 -10.12 7.74
C ARG A 63 -0.53 -8.83 7.21
N PHE A 64 -1.50 -8.26 7.93
CA PHE A 64 -2.12 -6.99 7.55
C PHE A 64 -1.11 -5.84 7.47
N THR A 65 -0.31 -5.65 8.53
CA THR A 65 0.69 -4.58 8.57
C THR A 65 1.76 -4.78 7.49
N HIS A 66 2.16 -6.01 7.26
CA HIS A 66 3.09 -6.34 6.18
C HIS A 66 2.50 -6.04 4.78
N SER A 67 1.24 -6.41 4.51
CA SER A 67 0.58 -6.11 3.24
C SER A 67 0.48 -4.61 2.95
N LEU A 68 0.22 -3.78 3.97
CA LEU A 68 0.25 -2.33 3.80
C LEU A 68 1.68 -1.83 3.47
N GLY A 69 2.72 -2.40 4.08
CA GLY A 69 4.11 -2.08 3.76
C GLY A 69 4.48 -2.43 2.31
N VAL A 70 4.07 -3.61 1.83
CA VAL A 70 4.24 -4.00 0.42
C VAL A 70 3.58 -2.99 -0.51
N TYR A 71 2.34 -2.60 -0.21
CA TYR A 71 1.64 -1.56 -0.96
C TYR A 71 2.43 -0.23 -1.01
N GLU A 72 2.96 0.24 0.12
CA GLU A 72 3.70 1.50 0.17
C GLU A 72 4.99 1.44 -0.67
N ILE A 73 5.72 0.32 -0.63
CA ILE A 73 6.92 0.14 -1.45
C ILE A 73 6.54 0.16 -2.94
N SER A 74 5.53 -0.61 -3.34
CA SER A 74 5.05 -0.63 -4.73
C SER A 74 4.60 0.76 -5.19
N ARG A 75 3.86 1.48 -4.35
CA ARG A 75 3.42 2.86 -4.64
C ARG A 75 4.60 3.80 -4.88
N ARG A 76 5.62 3.77 -4.01
CA ARG A 76 6.84 4.59 -4.18
C ARG A 76 7.60 4.25 -5.46
N ILE A 77 7.69 2.98 -5.82
CA ILE A 77 8.33 2.55 -7.08
C ILE A 77 7.55 3.11 -8.28
N CYS A 78 6.23 2.94 -8.30
CA CYS A 78 5.38 3.49 -9.37
C CYS A 78 5.51 5.02 -9.49
N ASP A 79 5.57 5.74 -8.36
CA ASP A 79 5.79 7.19 -8.35
C ASP A 79 7.15 7.56 -8.97
N ILE A 80 8.21 6.83 -8.63
CA ILE A 80 9.55 7.04 -9.21
C ILE A 80 9.51 6.80 -10.72
N PHE A 81 8.82 5.76 -11.17
CA PHE A 81 8.69 5.43 -12.59
C PHE A 81 7.91 6.51 -13.34
N SER A 82 6.75 6.91 -12.83
CA SER A 82 5.96 7.99 -13.44
C SER A 82 6.74 9.31 -13.53
N ARG A 83 7.54 9.67 -12.53
CA ARG A 83 8.30 10.93 -12.52
C ARG A 83 9.55 10.92 -13.40
N ASN A 84 10.22 9.77 -13.52
CA ASN A 84 11.54 9.69 -14.14
C ASN A 84 11.56 8.97 -15.48
N PHE A 85 10.63 8.04 -15.69
CA PHE A 85 10.64 7.11 -16.79
C PHE A 85 9.35 7.12 -17.61
N SER A 86 8.45 8.09 -17.48
CA SER A 86 7.21 8.16 -18.30
C SER A 86 7.50 8.39 -19.79
N LYS A 87 6.58 7.96 -20.68
CA LYS A 87 6.61 8.27 -22.11
C LYS A 87 6.56 9.77 -22.37
N GLU A 88 5.87 10.55 -21.54
CA GLU A 88 5.89 12.01 -21.64
C GLU A 88 7.31 12.59 -21.54
N LYS A 89 8.19 11.92 -20.78
CA LYS A 89 9.56 12.39 -20.52
C LYS A 89 10.60 11.76 -21.44
N ILE A 90 10.50 10.46 -21.72
CA ILE A 90 11.51 9.67 -22.45
C ILE A 90 11.05 9.31 -23.88
N GLY A 91 9.79 9.57 -24.24
CA GLY A 91 9.22 9.15 -25.52
C GLY A 91 9.03 7.63 -25.58
N ASN A 92 9.32 7.01 -26.74
CA ASN A 92 9.07 5.57 -26.97
C ASN A 92 9.89 4.62 -26.06
N GLY A 93 10.88 5.12 -25.32
CA GLY A 93 11.62 4.36 -24.31
C GLY A 93 11.06 4.49 -22.88
N GLY A 94 9.97 5.22 -22.68
CA GLY A 94 9.31 5.39 -21.39
C GLY A 94 8.39 4.22 -20.99
N TRP A 95 7.87 4.29 -19.76
CA TRP A 95 7.07 3.27 -19.09
C TRP A 95 5.75 3.88 -18.59
N ASP A 96 4.65 3.47 -19.24
CA ASP A 96 3.25 3.87 -19.01
C ASP A 96 2.35 3.35 -20.15
#